data_AF-A0A921LPM0-F1
#
_entry.id   AF-A0A921LPM0-F1
#
_cell.length_a   1.000
_cell.length_b   1.000
_cell.length_c   1.000
_cell.angle_alpha   90.00
_cell.angle_beta   90.00
_cell.angle_gamma   90.00
#
_symmetry.space_group_name_H-M   'P 1'
#
loop_
_entity.id
_entity.type
_entity.pdbx_description
1 polymer ?
#
loop_
_entity_poly.entity_id
_entity_poly.type
_entity_poly.pdbx_seq_one_letter_code
_entity_poly.pdbx_strand_id
1 'polypeptide(L)' 'MLTVAWNADGWTFEALEAHYRTIVRYLDMEDRGMVLGAGCGTPSMTRATKYPLEAYSLGLSL' A
#
# COMPACT_ATOMS: atom_id res chain seq x y z
N MET A 1 1.26 2.34 -5.30
CA MET A 1 1.05 3.10 -4.04
C MET A 1 1.68 2.34 -2.86
N LEU A 2 2.31 3.03 -1.91
CA LEU A 2 2.77 2.46 -0.64
C LEU A 2 2.09 3.21 0.52
N THR A 3 1.40 2.51 1.41
CA THR A 3 0.73 3.12 2.58
C THR A 3 0.73 2.18 3.77
N VAL A 4 0.62 2.73 4.97
CA VAL A 4 0.63 1.99 6.23
C VAL A 4 -0.42 2.52 7.19
N ALA A 5 -0.95 1.64 8.04
CA ALA A 5 -1.92 1.98 9.08
C ALA A 5 -1.60 1.25 10.38
N TRP A 6 -2.00 1.83 11.52
CA TRP A 6 -1.82 1.20 12.84
C TRP A 6 -2.80 0.03 13.06
N ASN A 7 -4.05 0.13 12.59
CA ASN A 7 -5.06 -0.91 12.71
C ASN A 7 -5.07 -1.86 11.49
N ALA A 8 -5.92 -2.88 11.55
CA ALA A 8 -6.09 -3.89 10.50
C ALA A 8 -7.57 -4.12 10.17
N ASP A 9 -8.41 -3.11 10.38
CA ASP A 9 -9.82 -3.19 10.03
C ASP A 9 -9.98 -3.31 8.51
N GLY A 10 -10.97 -4.08 8.06
CA GLY A 10 -11.16 -4.36 6.63
C GLY A 10 -11.37 -3.10 5.78
N TRP A 11 -11.92 -2.05 6.38
CA TRP A 11 -12.21 -0.79 5.69
C TRP A 11 -11.02 0.19 5.64
N THR A 12 -9.93 -0.07 6.38
CA THR A 12 -8.82 0.88 6.60
C THR A 12 -8.24 1.47 5.31
N PHE A 13 -8.23 0.70 4.22
CA PHE A 13 -7.65 1.13 2.94
C PHE A 13 -8.66 1.39 1.82
N GLU A 14 -9.95 1.10 2.00
CA GLU A 14 -10.95 1.17 0.92
C GLU A 14 -10.98 2.55 0.24
N ALA A 15 -10.99 3.63 1.04
CA ALA A 15 -10.99 5.00 0.52
C ALA A 15 -9.67 5.35 -0.20
N LEU A 16 -8.53 4.86 0.31
CA LEU A 16 -7.22 5.10 -0.29
C LEU A 16 -7.07 4.37 -1.63
N GLU A 17 -7.51 3.12 -1.70
CA GLU A 17 -7.51 2.34 -2.95
C GLU A 17 -8.41 2.96 -4.00
N ALA A 18 -9.63 3.35 -3.63
CA ALA A 18 -10.56 4.02 -4.52
C ALA A 18 -9.96 5.34 -5.05
N HIS A 19 -9.31 6.12 -4.19
CA HIS A 19 -8.68 7.36 -4.56
C HIS A 19 -7.50 7.15 -5.53
N TYR A 20 -6.58 6.23 -5.21
CA TYR A 20 -5.46 5.89 -6.07
C TYR A 20 -5.91 5.44 -7.46
N ARG A 21 -6.86 4.48 -7.52
CA ARG A 21 -7.40 3.98 -8.79
C ARG A 21 -8.08 5.08 -9.61
N THR A 22 -8.73 6.03 -8.94
CA THR A 22 -9.34 7.19 -9.60
C THR A 22 -8.29 8.08 -10.25
N ILE A 23 -7.18 8.38 -9.56
CA ILE A 23 -6.08 9.19 -10.11
C ILE A 23 -5.42 8.49 -11.30
N VAL A 24 -5.10 7.20 -11.16
CA VAL A 24 -4.48 6.40 -12.23
C VAL A 24 -5.36 6.44 -13.49
N ARG A 25 -6.67 6.23 -13.33
CA ARG A 25 -7.63 6.31 -14.43
C ARG A 25 -7.73 7.71 -15.02
N TYR A 26 -7.81 8.74 -14.17
CA TYR A 26 -8.00 10.12 -14.62
C TYR A 26 -6.82 10.62 -15.46
N LEU A 27 -5.61 10.19 -15.11
CA LEU A 27 -4.37 10.59 -15.77
C LEU A 27 -3.96 9.64 -16.91
N ASP A 28 -4.78 8.64 -17.24
CA ASP A 28 -4.47 7.58 -18.23
C ASP A 28 -3.12 6.90 -17.96
N MET A 29 -2.83 6.63 -16.69
CA MET A 29 -1.62 5.96 -16.25
C MET A 29 -1.83 4.44 -16.15
N GLU A 30 -0.75 3.69 -16.32
CA GLU A 30 -0.74 2.26 -16.00
C GLU A 30 -0.76 2.04 -14.47
N ASP A 31 -1.64 1.16 -13.97
CA ASP A 31 -1.63 0.75 -12.57
C ASP A 31 -0.39 -0.12 -12.30
N ARG A 32 0.57 0.43 -11.54
CA ARG A 32 1.82 -0.24 -11.16
C ARG A 32 1.74 -0.95 -9.81
N GLY A 33 0.54 -1.13 -9.26
CA GLY A 33 0.29 -1.92 -8.05
C GLY A 33 0.40 -1.13 -6.74
N MET A 34 0.08 -1.81 -5.64
CA MET A 34 -0.02 -1.24 -4.31
C MET A 34 0.50 -2.19 -3.23
N VAL A 35 1.09 -1.64 -2.16
CA VAL A 35 1.36 -2.36 -0.90
C VAL A 35 0.70 -1.62 0.25
N LEU A 36 -0.19 -2.31 0.95
CA LEU A 36 -1.07 -1.76 1.99
C LEU A 36 -0.72 -2.42 3.33
N GLY A 37 0.09 -1.73 4.14
CA GLY A 37 0.62 -2.27 5.40
C GLY A 37 -0.31 -2.05 6.59
N ALA A 38 -1.16 -3.01 6.91
CA ALA A 38 -1.95 -3.02 8.14
C ALA A 38 -1.08 -3.39 9.36
N GLY A 39 -1.41 -2.89 10.56
CA GLY A 39 -0.63 -3.21 11.76
C GLY A 39 0.81 -2.65 11.74
N CYS A 40 1.05 -1.58 10.99
CA CYS A 40 2.34 -0.92 10.76
C CYS A 40 2.49 0.40 11.52
N GLY A 41 1.96 0.47 12.75
CA GLY A 41 1.87 1.70 13.53
C GLY A 41 3.20 2.26 14.07
N THR A 42 4.27 1.47 14.05
CA THR A 42 5.63 1.90 14.43
C THR A 42 6.66 1.20 13.53
N PRO A 43 7.89 1.73 13.40
CA PRO A 43 8.95 1.06 12.63
C PRO A 43 9.25 -0.37 13.10
N SER A 44 9.14 -0.63 14.41
CA SER A 44 9.36 -1.98 14.95
C SER A 44 8.28 -2.96 14.49
N MET A 45 7.01 -2.53 14.56
CA MET A 45 5.89 -3.33 14.06
C MET A 45 6.03 -3.58 12.56
N THR A 46 6.30 -2.55 11.77
CA THR A 46 6.46 -2.65 10.32
C THR A 46 7.59 -3.60 9.91
N ARG A 47 8.75 -3.55 10.59
CA ARG A 47 9.86 -4.48 10.32
C ARG A 47 9.50 -5.95 10.55
N ALA A 48 8.58 -6.23 11.45
CA ALA A 48 8.13 -7.60 11.73
C ALA A 48 7.09 -8.12 10.72
N THR A 49 6.66 -7.29 9.76
CA THR A 49 5.67 -7.66 8.74
C THR A 49 6.33 -8.02 7.41
N LYS A 50 5.54 -8.56 6.48
CA LYS A 50 5.95 -8.83 5.10
C LYS A 50 6.02 -7.59 4.19
N TYR A 51 5.35 -6.49 4.58
CA TYR A 51 5.15 -5.34 3.72
C TYR A 51 6.44 -4.64 3.25
N PRO A 52 7.53 -4.54 4.04
CA PRO A 52 8.80 -4.03 3.54
C PRO A 52 9.37 -4.85 2.38
N LEU A 53 9.26 -6.18 2.46
CA LEU A 53 9.72 -7.07 1.40
C LEU A 53 8.82 -6.96 0.16
N GLU A 54 7.49 -6.94 0.35
CA GLU A 54 6.54 -6.73 -0.75
C GLU A 54 6.79 -5.39 -1.47
N ALA A 55 7.06 -4.32 -0.73
CA ALA A 55 7.39 -3.01 -1.29
C ALA A 55 8.69 -3.04 -2.10
N TYR A 56 9.72 -3.72 -1.60
CA TYR A 56 10.98 -3.90 -2.29
C TYR A 56 10.82 -4.73 -3.58
N SER A 57 10.12 -5.87 -3.49
CA SER A 57 9.85 -6.73 -4.64
C SER A 57 8.99 -6.05 -5.70
N LEU A 58 7.99 -5.26 -5.28
CA LEU A 58 7.20 -4.46 -6.21
C LEU A 58 8.12 -3.50 -6.97
N GLY A 59 8.93 -2.71 -6.26
CA GLY A 59 9.86 -1.77 -6.88
C GLY A 59 10.87 -2.41 -7.84
N LEU A 60 11.34 -3.63 -7.55
CA LEU A 60 12.21 -4.39 -8.45
C LEU A 60 11.53 -4.89 -9.72
N SER A 61 10.21 -5.05 -9.71
CA SER A 61 9.45 -5.59 -10.85
C SER A 61 9.00 -4.52 -11.86
N LEU A 62 9.23 -3.24 -11.55
CA LEU A 62 8.79 -2.10 -12.35
C LEU A 62 9.80 -1.69 -13.41
#